data_AF-A0AAU3AXW0-F1
#
_entry.id   AF-A0AAU3AXW0-F1
#
_cell.length_a   1.000
_cell.length_b   1.000
_cell.length_c   1.000
_cell.angle_alpha   90.00
_cell.angle_beta   90.00
_cell.angle_gamma   90.00
#
_symmetry.space_group_name_H-M   'P 1'
#
loop_
_entity.id
_entity.type
_entity.pdbx_description
1 polymer ?
#
loop_
_entity_poly.entity_id
_entity_poly.type
_entity_poly.pdbx_seq_one_letter_code
_entity_poly.pdbx_strand_id
1 'polypeptide(L)'
;MGLLIGALAGSVGHSSSDGGASPTVTATRTETAALPPTAAPTRSEDAGHAQAGQIPGDGIFLIGRDIGPGTYRSEGPQGDPITYCTWARLNGTSGEGKDVISADASKGAETVTIAATDKAFGSGSFRGTG
;
A
#
# COMPACT_ATOMS: atom_id res chain seq x y z
N MET A 1 -13.31 -13.96 -54.15
CA MET A 1 -13.66 -13.16 -52.96
C MET A 1 -12.39 -12.45 -52.52
N GLY A 2 -12.09 -11.22 -52.91
CA GLY A 2 -12.97 -10.06 -53.05
C GLY A 2 -12.78 -9.17 -51.82
N LEU A 3 -12.46 -7.89 -52.07
CA LEU A 3 -12.44 -6.74 -51.14
C LEU A 3 -11.25 -6.59 -50.18
N LEU A 4 -10.73 -5.40 -49.89
CA LEU A 4 -10.49 -4.10 -50.56
C LEU A 4 -9.85 -3.27 -49.42
N ILE A 5 -8.69 -2.67 -49.69
CA ILE A 5 -8.20 -1.34 -49.29
C ILE A 5 -9.01 -0.53 -48.26
N GLY A 6 -8.28 0.05 -47.29
CA GLY A 6 -8.75 1.13 -46.44
C GLY A 6 -7.61 1.87 -45.74
N ALA A 7 -6.71 2.49 -46.50
CA ALA A 7 -5.79 3.51 -46.01
C ALA A 7 -6.56 4.81 -45.75
N LEU A 8 -6.36 5.44 -44.60
CA LEU A 8 -6.79 6.81 -44.34
C LEU A 8 -5.55 7.69 -44.28
N ALA A 9 -5.44 8.54 -45.31
CA ALA A 9 -4.46 9.60 -45.47
C ALA A 9 -4.67 10.71 -44.43
N GLY A 10 -3.58 11.39 -44.09
CA GLY A 10 -3.50 12.34 -42.99
C GLY A 10 -3.94 13.78 -43.29
N SER A 11 -3.43 14.69 -42.46
CA SER A 11 -3.38 16.13 -42.76
C SER A 11 -2.13 16.73 -42.12
N VAL A 12 -1.32 17.33 -42.98
CA VAL A 12 -0.15 18.18 -42.70
C VAL A 12 -0.57 19.61 -42.36
N GLY A 13 0.30 20.30 -41.62
CA GLY A 13 0.41 21.77 -41.57
C GLY A 13 -0.27 22.43 -40.36
N HIS A 14 0.19 23.56 -39.82
CA HIS A 14 1.16 24.55 -40.31
C HIS A 14 1.81 25.25 -39.09
N SER A 15 3.13 25.42 -39.12
CA SER A 15 3.81 26.43 -38.29
C SER A 15 3.61 27.83 -38.89
N SER A 16 3.87 28.85 -38.06
CA SER A 16 3.94 30.31 -38.29
C SER A 16 2.69 31.11 -37.88
N SER A 17 2.76 32.32 -37.34
CA SER A 17 3.72 33.09 -36.52
C SER A 17 3.01 34.45 -36.23
N ASP A 18 3.47 35.13 -35.19
CA ASP A 18 3.42 36.59 -34.94
C ASP A 18 2.15 37.28 -34.37
N GLY A 19 2.39 37.98 -33.25
CA GLY A 19 1.91 39.36 -33.09
C GLY A 19 0.94 39.63 -31.93
N GLY A 20 1.47 39.83 -30.71
CA GLY A 20 0.68 40.43 -29.63
C GLY A 20 1.49 40.67 -28.37
N ALA A 21 1.99 41.89 -28.21
CA ALA A 21 2.76 42.33 -27.04
C ALA A 21 1.96 42.21 -25.72
N SER A 22 2.72 41.94 -24.65
CA SER A 22 2.35 41.91 -23.23
C SER A 22 1.50 43.10 -22.76
N PRO A 23 0.63 42.93 -21.74
CA PRO A 23 1.10 43.41 -20.45
C PRO A 23 0.74 42.52 -19.23
N THR A 24 1.72 42.47 -18.33
CA THR A 24 1.58 42.45 -16.86
C THR A 24 1.01 41.18 -16.22
N VAL A 25 1.92 40.33 -15.75
CA VAL A 25 1.63 39.35 -14.71
C VAL A 25 1.31 40.11 -13.42
N THR A 26 0.02 40.27 -13.09
CA THR A 26 -0.42 40.63 -11.75
C THR A 26 -0.34 39.39 -10.87
N ALA A 27 0.76 39.27 -10.13
CA ALA A 27 0.90 38.28 -9.08
C ALA A 27 0.05 38.70 -7.86
N THR A 28 -1.22 38.31 -7.84
CA THR A 28 -2.01 38.37 -6.60
C THR A 28 -1.71 37.11 -5.79
N ARG A 29 -0.67 37.18 -4.93
CA ARG A 29 -0.48 36.22 -3.86
C ARG A 29 -1.52 36.51 -2.79
N THR A 30 -2.64 35.81 -2.85
CA THR A 30 -3.50 35.66 -1.68
C THR A 30 -2.75 34.78 -0.69
N GLU A 31 -1.99 35.41 0.21
CA GLU A 31 -1.52 34.75 1.42
C GLU A 31 -2.73 34.57 2.33
N THR A 32 -3.50 33.53 2.03
CA THR A 32 -4.46 32.98 2.99
C THR A 32 -3.62 32.48 4.14
N ALA A 33 -3.71 33.17 5.27
CA ALA A 33 -3.18 32.72 6.54
C ALA A 33 -3.52 31.24 6.70
N ALA A 34 -2.49 30.40 6.71
CA ALA A 34 -2.63 28.98 6.97
C ALA A 34 -3.21 28.83 8.38
N LEU A 35 -4.51 28.54 8.43
CA LEU A 35 -5.12 27.97 9.62
C LEU A 35 -4.26 26.74 10.00
N PRO A 36 -3.93 26.54 11.29
CA PRO A 36 -3.27 25.32 11.71
C PRO A 36 -4.07 24.13 11.15
N PRO A 37 -3.43 23.03 10.71
CA PRO A 37 -4.17 21.84 10.36
C PRO A 37 -5.01 21.48 11.58
N THR A 38 -6.31 21.71 11.45
CA THR A 38 -7.31 21.17 12.36
C THR A 38 -7.04 19.68 12.33
N ALA A 39 -6.58 19.15 13.47
CA ALA A 39 -6.49 17.73 13.68
C ALA A 39 -7.87 17.16 13.41
N ALA A 40 -8.06 16.59 12.22
CA ALA A 40 -9.16 15.70 11.96
C ALA A 40 -8.66 14.32 12.36
N PRO A 41 -8.97 13.81 13.57
CA PRO A 41 -9.07 12.38 13.71
C PRO A 41 -10.32 11.98 12.92
N THR A 42 -10.20 11.89 11.59
CA THR A 42 -11.11 11.05 10.84
C THR A 42 -10.72 9.62 11.20
N ARG A 43 -11.26 9.19 12.34
CA ARG A 43 -11.42 7.79 12.66
C ARG A 43 -12.06 7.17 11.42
N SER A 44 -11.30 6.36 10.66
CA SER A 44 -11.89 5.37 9.77
C SER A 44 -12.57 4.35 10.68
N GLU A 45 -13.75 4.73 11.10
CA GLU A 45 -14.68 3.99 11.93
C GLU A 45 -15.49 3.07 11.00
N ASP A 46 -14.79 2.17 10.29
CA ASP A 46 -15.36 1.00 9.61
C ASP A 46 -14.24 -0.01 9.26
N ALA A 47 -13.58 -0.54 10.30
CA ALA A 47 -12.76 -1.74 10.21
C ALA A 47 -13.37 -2.71 11.21
N GLY A 48 -14.43 -3.41 10.80
CA GLY A 48 -15.09 -4.41 11.64
C GLY A 48 -14.07 -5.40 12.19
N HIS A 49 -13.75 -5.24 13.47
CA HIS A 49 -12.95 -6.14 14.31
C HIS A 49 -11.62 -6.65 13.72
N ALA A 50 -10.81 -5.77 13.10
CA ALA A 50 -9.38 -6.07 13.05
C ALA A 50 -8.89 -6.18 14.50
N GLN A 51 -8.32 -7.32 14.91
CA GLN A 51 -7.73 -7.47 16.25
C GLN A 51 -6.54 -6.51 16.35
N ALA A 52 -6.79 -5.30 16.83
CA ALA A 52 -5.76 -4.28 16.97
C ALA A 52 -4.76 -4.77 18.02
N GLY A 53 -3.55 -5.11 17.56
CA GLY A 53 -2.44 -5.46 18.45
C GLY A 53 -2.18 -6.95 18.67
N GLN A 54 -2.85 -7.88 17.97
CA GLN A 54 -2.44 -9.31 18.00
C GLN A 54 -2.57 -9.99 16.64
N ILE A 55 -1.62 -10.87 16.33
CA ILE A 55 -1.73 -11.82 15.23
C ILE A 55 -2.45 -13.09 15.75
N PRO A 56 -3.62 -13.47 15.20
CA PRO A 56 -4.48 -14.53 15.76
C PRO A 56 -3.87 -15.93 15.74
N GLY A 57 -2.81 -16.12 14.96
CA GLY A 57 -2.13 -17.38 14.79
C GLY A 57 -1.65 -17.58 13.38
N ASP A 58 -1.76 -18.80 12.90
CA ASP A 58 -1.26 -19.19 11.58
C ASP A 58 -2.33 -18.94 10.52
N GLY A 59 -1.90 -18.48 9.35
CA GLY A 59 -2.79 -18.19 8.24
C GLY A 59 -2.45 -16.89 7.52
N ILE A 60 -3.38 -16.46 6.68
CA ILE A 60 -3.32 -15.22 5.91
C ILE A 60 -4.36 -14.25 6.47
N PHE A 61 -3.94 -13.05 6.85
CA PHE A 61 -4.78 -12.01 7.45
C PHE A 61 -4.78 -10.76 6.57
N LEU A 62 -5.97 -10.28 6.18
CA LEU A 62 -6.09 -9.03 5.43
C LEU A 62 -5.88 -7.82 6.33
N ILE A 63 -5.07 -6.88 5.85
CA ILE A 63 -4.78 -5.65 6.60
C ILE A 63 -5.98 -4.71 6.54
N GLY A 64 -6.37 -4.19 7.70
CA GLY A 64 -7.56 -3.35 7.87
C GLY A 64 -8.87 -4.11 8.02
N ARG A 65 -8.87 -5.44 7.85
CA ARG A 65 -10.04 -6.31 8.11
C ARG A 65 -9.78 -7.29 9.25
N ASP A 66 -8.74 -8.10 9.12
CA ASP A 66 -8.44 -9.17 10.07
C ASP A 66 -7.45 -8.69 11.15
N ILE A 67 -6.45 -7.90 10.74
CA ILE A 67 -5.46 -7.26 11.62
C ILE A 67 -5.18 -5.82 11.17
N GLY A 68 -4.75 -4.96 12.09
CA GLY A 68 -4.40 -3.57 11.78
C GLY A 68 -2.95 -3.42 11.30
N PRO A 69 -2.61 -2.34 10.56
CA PRO A 69 -1.22 -1.96 10.36
C PRO A 69 -0.56 -1.59 11.70
N GLY A 70 0.75 -1.81 11.81
CA GLY A 70 1.47 -1.59 13.05
C GLY A 70 2.76 -2.39 13.12
N THR A 71 3.46 -2.24 14.24
CA THR A 71 4.65 -3.02 14.55
C THR A 71 4.27 -4.13 15.51
N TYR A 72 4.58 -5.37 15.16
CA TYR A 72 4.29 -6.55 15.94
C TYR A 72 5.58 -7.24 16.33
N ARG A 73 5.69 -7.68 17.59
CA ARG A 73 6.80 -8.48 18.09
C ARG A 73 6.31 -9.86 18.49
N SER A 74 6.97 -10.89 17.97
CA SER A 74 6.82 -12.27 18.46
C SER A 74 7.87 -12.56 19.52
N GLU A 75 7.56 -13.46 20.46
CA GLU A 75 8.56 -14.00 21.41
C GLU A 75 9.33 -15.20 20.82
N GLY A 76 9.13 -15.52 19.53
CA GLY A 76 9.66 -16.69 18.85
C GLY A 76 8.62 -17.79 18.63
N PRO A 77 9.02 -18.90 17.98
CA PRO A 77 8.10 -20.00 17.68
C PRO A 77 7.63 -20.68 18.97
N GLN A 78 6.33 -20.93 19.07
CA GLN A 78 5.75 -21.74 20.14
C GLN A 78 5.75 -23.22 19.72
N GLY A 79 6.18 -24.12 20.61
CA GLY A 79 6.19 -25.57 20.35
C GLY A 79 7.59 -26.16 20.30
N ASP A 80 7.80 -27.13 19.40
CA ASP A 80 9.05 -27.89 19.32
C ASP A 80 10.29 -27.01 19.04
N PRO A 81 11.47 -27.36 19.56
CA PRO A 81 12.70 -26.57 19.39
C PRO A 81 13.18 -26.47 17.92
N ILE A 82 12.60 -27.28 17.03
CA ILE A 82 12.88 -27.26 15.60
C ILE A 82 11.96 -26.29 14.82
N THR A 83 10.88 -25.78 15.42
CA THR A 83 9.92 -24.88 14.77
C THR A 83 10.56 -23.53 14.43
N TYR A 84 10.10 -22.91 13.35
CA TYR A 84 10.48 -21.57 12.92
C TYR A 84 9.25 -20.66 13.01
N CYS A 85 9.47 -19.46 13.52
CA CYS A 85 8.56 -18.34 13.43
C CYS A 85 8.69 -17.79 12.02
N THR A 86 7.63 -17.90 11.23
CA THR A 86 7.62 -17.48 9.82
C THR A 86 6.57 -16.42 9.61
N TRP A 87 6.89 -15.44 8.76
CA TRP A 87 5.91 -14.44 8.35
C TRP A 87 6.19 -13.93 6.94
N ALA A 88 5.16 -13.34 6.34
CA ALA A 88 5.28 -12.66 5.06
C ALA A 88 4.35 -11.44 5.00
N ARG A 89 4.89 -10.30 4.58
CA ARG A 89 4.11 -9.13 4.15
C ARG A 89 3.79 -9.27 2.67
N LEU A 90 2.52 -9.11 2.31
CA LEU A 90 2.03 -9.42 0.97
C LEU A 90 1.30 -8.22 0.34
N ASN A 91 1.50 -8.01 -0.96
CA ASN A 91 0.76 -7.06 -1.80
C ASN A 91 -0.47 -7.70 -2.48
N GLY A 92 -0.69 -9.00 -2.27
CA GLY A 92 -1.78 -9.79 -2.83
C GLY A 92 -1.94 -11.14 -2.12
N THR A 93 -2.98 -11.89 -2.45
CA THR A 93 -3.27 -13.21 -1.86
C THR A 93 -3.35 -14.32 -2.91
N SER A 94 -2.71 -14.11 -4.07
CA SER A 94 -2.76 -15.06 -5.19
C SER A 94 -1.93 -16.32 -4.90
N GLY A 95 -0.91 -16.18 -4.05
CA GLY A 95 0.05 -17.24 -3.74
C GLY A 95 1.31 -17.19 -4.61
N GLU A 96 1.34 -16.29 -5.59
CA GLU A 96 2.54 -16.05 -6.39
C GLU A 96 3.63 -15.30 -5.61
N GLY A 97 4.90 -15.62 -5.89
CA GLY A 97 6.04 -14.91 -5.29
C GLY A 97 6.08 -13.41 -5.60
N LYS A 98 5.42 -12.95 -6.67
CA LYS A 98 5.27 -11.52 -7.00
C LYS A 98 4.45 -10.75 -5.95
N ASP A 99 3.66 -11.47 -5.15
CA ASP A 99 2.86 -10.87 -4.10
C ASP A 99 3.68 -10.63 -2.83
N VAL A 100 4.86 -11.24 -2.70
CA VAL A 100 5.69 -11.12 -1.51
C VAL A 100 6.43 -9.78 -1.51
N ILE A 101 6.14 -8.95 -0.50
CA ILE A 101 6.86 -7.69 -0.24
C ILE A 101 8.13 -7.99 0.56
N SER A 102 7.97 -8.80 1.62
CA SER A 102 9.05 -9.24 2.49
C SER A 102 8.61 -10.49 3.24
N ALA A 103 9.53 -11.37 3.59
CA ALA A 103 9.27 -12.56 4.37
C ALA A 103 10.54 -12.96 5.12
N ASP A 104 10.38 -13.61 6.27
CA ASP A 104 11.49 -14.13 7.06
C ASP A 104 11.07 -15.39 7.83
N ALA A 105 12.07 -16.12 8.33
CA ALA A 105 11.94 -17.31 9.14
C ALA A 105 13.03 -17.33 10.23
N SER A 106 12.61 -17.19 11.49
CA SER A 106 13.51 -17.13 12.65
C SER A 106 13.20 -18.20 13.70
N LYS A 107 14.22 -18.63 14.44
CA LYS A 107 14.04 -19.44 15.66
C LYS A 107 13.87 -18.60 16.93
N GLY A 108 14.09 -17.29 16.83
CA GLY A 108 14.04 -16.35 17.94
C GLY A 108 12.88 -15.36 17.81
N ALA A 109 12.81 -14.46 18.79
CA ALA A 109 11.90 -13.33 18.76
C ALA A 109 12.16 -12.47 17.52
N GLU A 110 11.08 -11.91 16.97
CA GLU A 110 11.15 -11.14 15.74
C GLU A 110 10.15 -9.99 15.74
N THR A 111 10.56 -8.85 15.20
CA THR A 111 9.75 -7.65 15.10
C THR A 111 9.49 -7.32 13.64
N VAL A 112 8.22 -7.19 13.27
CA VAL A 112 7.79 -6.84 11.91
C VAL A 112 6.92 -5.61 11.92
N THR A 113 7.15 -4.69 10.99
CA THR A 113 6.27 -3.55 10.74
C THR A 113 5.41 -3.84 9.51
N ILE A 114 4.12 -3.97 9.74
CA ILE A 114 3.08 -4.16 8.72
C ILE A 114 2.57 -2.79 8.30
N ALA A 115 2.75 -2.45 7.03
CA ALA A 115 2.32 -1.16 6.51
C ALA A 115 0.83 -1.18 6.16
N ALA A 116 0.17 -0.02 6.23
CA ALA A 116 -1.21 0.12 5.80
C ALA A 116 -1.42 -0.16 4.29
N THR A 117 -0.34 -0.13 3.51
CA THR A 117 -0.35 -0.45 2.07
C THR A 117 -0.26 -1.94 1.78
N ASP A 118 0.11 -2.76 2.77
CA ASP A 118 0.13 -4.21 2.60
C ASP A 118 -1.30 -4.71 2.43
N LYS A 119 -1.50 -5.70 1.57
CA LYS A 119 -2.81 -6.32 1.38
C LYS A 119 -3.08 -7.40 2.40
N ALA A 120 -2.06 -8.20 2.71
CA ALA A 120 -2.18 -9.29 3.65
C ALA A 120 -0.88 -9.54 4.42
N PHE A 121 -1.02 -10.24 5.53
CA PHE A 121 0.08 -10.78 6.32
C PHE A 121 -0.08 -12.28 6.46
N GLY A 122 0.93 -13.02 6.05
CA GLY A 122 1.06 -14.44 6.33
C GLY A 122 1.81 -14.68 7.63
N SER A 123 1.32 -15.63 8.42
CA SER A 123 1.90 -16.04 9.70
C SER A 123 1.95 -17.55 9.78
N GLY A 124 3.08 -18.08 10.25
CA GLY A 124 3.24 -19.48 10.62
C GLY A 124 4.09 -19.59 11.87
N SER A 125 3.50 -20.03 12.98
CA SER A 125 4.05 -19.97 14.33
C SER A 125 4.45 -18.56 14.79
N PHE A 126 4.06 -17.50 14.07
CA PHE A 126 4.30 -16.11 14.44
C PHE A 126 3.14 -15.59 15.32
N ARG A 127 3.40 -15.51 16.62
CA ARG A 127 2.46 -14.97 17.62
C ARG A 127 2.89 -13.54 17.97
N GLY A 128 2.59 -12.61 17.07
CA GLY A 128 2.94 -11.20 17.25
C GLY A 128 1.95 -10.42 18.11
N THR A 129 2.46 -9.59 19.02
CA THR A 129 1.70 -8.57 19.74
C THR A 129 2.16 -7.18 19.34
N GLY A 130 1.23 -6.24 19.18
CA GLY A 130 1.49 -4.85 18.79
C GLY A 130 1.51 -3.86 19.96
#